data_AF-A0A1H9JFM4-F1
#
_entry.id   AF-A0A1H9JFM4-F1
#
_cell.length_a   1.000
_cell.length_b   1.000
_cell.length_c   1.000
_cell.angle_alpha   90.00
_cell.angle_beta   90.00
_cell.angle_gamma   90.00
#
_symmetry.space_group_name_H-M   'P 1'
#
loop_
_entity.id
_entity.type
_entity.pdbx_description
1 polymer ?
#
loop_
_entity_poly.entity_id
_entity_poly.type
_entity_poly.pdbx_seq_one_letter_code
_entity_poly.pdbx_strand_id
1 'polypeptide(L)' 'MSRPRPPTYKIKNWRAYNEALKRRGSLTIWFDPEMTWEARPTGKRGRQPTYSDAAIQT' A
#
# COMPACT_ATOMS: atom_id res chain seq x y z
N MET A 1 -10.66 -52.01 -18.05
CA MET A 1 -11.02 -51.23 -16.85
C MET A 1 -11.11 -49.76 -17.22
N SER A 2 -12.24 -49.11 -16.94
CA SER A 2 -12.46 -47.69 -17.28
C SER A 2 -11.72 -46.77 -16.29
N ARG A 3 -11.09 -45.72 -16.81
CA ARG A 3 -10.32 -44.76 -16.00
C ARG A 3 -11.25 -43.93 -15.10
N PRO A 4 -10.91 -43.69 -13.81
CA PRO A 4 -11.72 -42.86 -12.93
C PRO A 4 -11.76 -41.41 -13.44
N ARG A 5 -12.90 -40.73 -13.25
CA ARG A 5 -13.00 -39.30 -13.56
C ARG A 5 -12.06 -38.50 -12.63
N PRO A 6 -11.28 -37.56 -13.16
CA PRO A 6 -10.41 -36.74 -12.34
C PRO A 6 -11.23 -35.85 -11.39
N PRO A 7 -10.76 -35.63 -10.16
CA PRO A 7 -11.46 -34.80 -9.18
C PRO A 7 -11.54 -33.35 -9.66
N THR A 8 -12.71 -32.74 -9.50
CA THR A 8 -12.92 -31.32 -9.77
C THR A 8 -12.71 -30.52 -8.49
N TYR A 9 -11.67 -29.70 -8.44
CA TYR A 9 -11.41 -28.82 -7.29
C TYR A 9 -12.09 -27.47 -7.50
N LYS A 10 -12.96 -27.07 -6.56
CA LYS A 10 -13.56 -25.74 -6.52
C LYS A 10 -12.93 -24.93 -5.40
N ILE A 11 -12.35 -23.77 -5.73
CA ILE A 11 -11.78 -22.84 -4.77
C ILE A 11 -12.94 -22.12 -4.06
N LYS A 12 -13.24 -22.52 -2.83
CA LYS A 12 -14.34 -21.94 -2.01
C LYS A 12 -13.87 -20.77 -1.13
N ASN A 13 -12.57 -20.65 -0.89
CA ASN A 13 -11.99 -19.68 0.04
C ASN A 13 -11.59 -18.35 -0.61
N TRP A 14 -11.90 -18.13 -1.90
CA TRP A 14 -11.50 -16.94 -2.64
C TRP A 14 -11.83 -15.62 -1.92
N ARG A 15 -13.03 -15.53 -1.35
CA ARG A 15 -13.47 -14.35 -0.59
C ARG A 15 -12.59 -14.10 0.63
N ALA A 16 -12.29 -15.14 1.40
CA ALA A 16 -11.46 -15.02 2.61
C ALA A 16 -10.00 -14.65 2.26
N TYR A 17 -9.46 -15.24 1.19
CA TYR A 17 -8.13 -14.91 0.68
C TYR A 17 -8.03 -13.43 0.29
N ASN A 18 -9.01 -12.91 -0.46
CA ASN A 18 -9.02 -11.52 -0.91
C ASN A 18 -9.14 -10.52 0.27
N GLU A 19 -9.98 -10.82 1.27
CA GLU A 19 -10.10 -9.98 2.47
C GLU A 19 -8.79 -9.92 3.27
N ALA A 20 -8.06 -11.04 3.38
CA ALA A 20 -6.74 -11.05 3.99
C ALA A 20 -5.73 -10.20 3.18
N LEU A 21 -5.81 -10.24 1.85
CA LEU A 21 -4.96 -9.43 0.98
C LEU A 21 -5.22 -7.93 1.16
N LYS A 22 -6.49 -7.51 1.21
CA LYS A 22 -6.89 -6.12 1.49
C LYS A 22 -6.39 -5.66 2.86
N ARG A 23 -6.54 -6.48 3.90
CA ARG A 23 -6.05 -6.17 5.25
C ARG A 23 -4.53 -5.98 5.28
N ARG A 24 -3.77 -6.80 4.55
CA ARG A 24 -2.31 -6.68 4.48
C ARG A 24 -1.85 -5.39 3.81
N GLY A 25 -2.63 -4.85 2.88
CA GLY A 25 -2.35 -3.58 2.18
C GLY A 25 -3.10 -2.37 2.73
N SER A 26 -3.90 -2.53 3.81
CA SER A 26 -4.71 -1.44 4.35
C SER A 26 -3.85 -0.56 5.25
N LEU A 27 -3.43 0.58 4.73
CA LEU A 27 -2.76 1.63 5.50
C LEU A 27 -3.76 2.75 5.81
N THR A 28 -3.83 3.13 7.08
CA THR A 28 -4.52 4.35 7.51
C THR A 28 -3.48 5.46 7.60
N ILE A 29 -3.61 6.46 6.74
CA ILE A 29 -2.70 7.62 6.70
C ILE A 29 -3.45 8.80 7.32
N TRP A 30 -2.83 9.46 8.29
CA TRP A 30 -3.31 10.73 8.83
C TRP A 30 -2.64 11.86 8.04
N PHE A 31 -3.46 12.75 7.48
CA PHE A 31 -2.97 13.91 6.72
C PHE A 31 -3.39 15.18 7.45
N ASP A 32 -2.42 16.02 7.80
CA ASP A 32 -2.66 17.34 8.35
C ASP A 32 -2.56 18.38 7.22
N PRO A 33 -3.68 19.05 6.88
CA PRO A 33 -3.69 20.07 5.82
C PRO A 33 -2.96 21.36 6.23
N GLU A 34 -2.76 21.62 7.52
CA GLU A 34 -2.05 22.81 8.00
C GLU A 34 -0.53 22.59 8.07
N MET A 35 -0.10 21.34 7.90
CA MET A 35 1.30 20.94 7.96
C MET A 35 2.09 21.49 6.76
N THR A 36 3.26 22.07 7.04
CA THR A 36 4.17 22.53 5.98
C THR A 36 5.01 21.35 5.48
N TRP A 37 4.56 20.73 4.38
CA TRP A 37 5.21 19.58 3.74
C TRP A 37 6.49 19.94 2.97
N GLU A 38 6.53 21.18 2.45
CA GLU A 38 7.59 21.64 1.57
C GLU A 38 8.83 22.05 2.35
N ALA A 39 10.01 21.67 1.86
CA ALA A 39 11.28 22.10 2.43
C ALA A 39 11.62 23.55 2.03
N ARG A 40 12.44 24.24 2.84
CA ARG A 40 12.90 25.60 2.54
C ARG A 40 13.73 25.66 1.25
N PRO A 41 13.36 26.48 0.23
CA PRO A 41 14.01 26.51 -1.08
C PRO A 41 15.53 26.60 -0.99
N THR A 42 16.24 25.78 -1.79
CA THR A 42 17.71 25.76 -1.82
C THR A 42 18.32 26.77 -2.79
N GLY A 43 17.50 27.37 -3.67
CA GLY A 43 17.94 28.31 -4.70
C GLY A 43 18.66 27.69 -5.91
N LYS A 44 18.82 26.36 -5.96
CA LYS A 44 19.46 25.65 -7.08
C LYS A 44 18.42 25.16 -8.08
N ARG A 45 18.82 24.93 -9.34
CA ARG A 45 17.96 24.29 -10.36
C ARG A 45 17.62 22.85 -9.95
N GLY A 46 16.36 22.45 -10.14
CA GLY A 46 15.85 21.12 -9.84
C GLY A 46 14.90 21.11 -8.64
N ARG A 47 14.16 20.00 -8.47
CA ARG A 47 13.27 19.78 -7.31
C ARG A 47 14.12 19.52 -6.07
N GLN A 48 13.66 20.01 -4.92
CA GLN A 48 14.30 19.68 -3.64
C GLN A 48 14.32 18.18 -3.38
N PRO A 49 15.46 17.63 -2.95
CA PRO A 49 15.59 16.22 -2.64
C PRO A 49 15.09 15.86 -1.23
N THR A 50 14.68 16.84 -0.42
CA THR A 50 14.42 16.68 1.02
C THR A 50 13.04 17.25 1.37
N TYR A 51 12.30 16.56 2.23
CA TYR A 51 11.05 17.05 2.82
C TYR A 51 11.34 17.82 4.11
N SER A 52 10.35 18.56 4.63
CA SER A 52 10.48 19.19 5.94
C SER A 52 10.67 18.13 7.05
N ASP A 53 11.44 18.46 8.10
CA ASP A 53 11.61 17.57 9.26
C ASP A 53 10.27 17.25 9.93
N ALA A 54 9.31 18.18 9.87
CA ALA A 54 7.95 17.94 10.33
C ALA A 54 7.32 16.75 9.59
N ALA A 55 7.50 16.65 8.26
CA ALA A 55 6.89 15.61 7.44
C ALA A 55 7.49 14.20 7.65
N ILE A 56 8.62 14.09 8.36
CA ILE A 56 9.30 12.82 8.66
C ILE A 56 9.39 12.67 10.18
N GLN A 57 8.36 12.04 10.78
CA GLN A 57 8.41 11.59 12.17
C GLN A 57 8.73 10.09 12.20
N THR A 58 9.75 9.70 12.99
CA THR A 58 10.10 8.30 13.27
C THR A 58 9.39 7.78 14.49
#